data_AF-A0A523BC34-F1
#
_entry.id   AF-A0A523BC34-F1
#
_cell.length_a   1.000
_cell.length_b   1.000
_cell.length_c   1.000
_cell.angle_alpha   90.00
_cell.angle_beta   90.00
_cell.angle_gamma   90.00
#
_symmetry.space_group_name_H-M   'P 1'
#
loop_
_entity.id
_entity.type
_entity.pdbx_description
1 polymer ?
#
loop_
_entity_poly.entity_id
_entity_poly.type
_entity_poly.pdbx_seq_one_letter_code
_entity_poly.pdbx_strand_id
1 'polypeptide(L)'
;MLPEYLLVLLATSASYLAYRRWNIRNLVPYPVVGAIYSFERPAFGILFLLSFLISLLVGELIFRRFLVYGMRVFHIQLILSATIMLPYSITASDSLSILLGTLSGQMAYDAHSSRDQARTALLFVITFLLSYTLYSLMRLFL
;
A
#
# COMPACT_ATOMS: atom_id res chain seq x y z
N MET A 1 -0.45 4.24 -24.61
CA MET A 1 0.59 5.26 -24.28
C MET A 1 0.02 6.57 -23.76
N LEU A 2 -0.59 7.44 -24.57
CA LEU A 2 -1.13 8.74 -24.11
C LEU A 2 -2.11 8.66 -22.91
N PRO A 3 -3.06 7.71 -22.84
CA PRO A 3 -3.93 7.55 -21.68
C PRO A 3 -3.20 7.07 -20.41
N GLU A 4 -2.14 6.26 -20.54
CA GLU A 4 -1.33 5.82 -19.38
C GLU A 4 -0.59 7.00 -18.74
N TYR A 5 0.02 7.88 -19.56
CA TYR A 5 0.69 9.08 -19.07
C TYR A 5 -0.27 10.03 -18.35
N LEU A 6 -1.48 10.21 -18.88
CA LEU A 6 -2.49 11.07 -18.28
C LEU A 6 -2.96 10.52 -16.92
N LEU A 7 -3.11 9.20 -16.80
CA LEU A 7 -3.40 8.51 -15.54
C LEU A 7 -2.31 8.73 -14.50
N VAL A 8 -1.03 8.57 -14.88
CA VAL A 8 0.12 8.81 -13.98
C VAL A 8 0.18 10.27 -13.53
N LEU A 9 -0.15 11.21 -14.42
CA LEU A 9 -0.13 12.64 -14.13
C LEU A 9 -1.28 13.05 -13.20
N LEU A 10 -2.48 12.49 -13.40
CA LEU A 10 -3.62 12.67 -12.48
C LEU A 10 -3.34 12.04 -11.12
N ALA A 11 -2.76 10.84 -11.10
CA ALA A 11 -2.34 10.12 -9.90
C ALA A 11 -1.33 10.93 -9.08
N THR A 12 -0.27 11.43 -9.72
CA THR A 12 0.74 12.27 -9.04
C THR A 12 0.15 13.60 -8.58
N SER A 13 -0.74 14.23 -9.36
CA SER A 13 -1.44 15.45 -8.97
C SER A 13 -2.38 15.24 -7.77
N ALA A 14 -3.10 14.12 -7.73
CA ALA A 14 -3.94 13.74 -6.60
C ALA A 14 -3.10 13.46 -5.35
N SER A 15 -1.97 12.76 -5.49
CA SER A 15 -1.02 12.55 -4.40
C SER A 15 -0.46 13.88 -3.86
N TYR A 16 -0.16 14.83 -4.75
CA TYR A 16 0.34 16.16 -4.38
C TYR A 16 -0.73 17.00 -3.67
N LEU A 17 -1.97 16.98 -4.14
CA LEU A 17 -3.09 17.65 -3.48
C LEU A 17 -3.36 17.07 -2.09
N ALA A 18 -3.30 15.74 -1.96
CA ALA A 18 -3.47 15.06 -0.68
C ALA A 18 -2.34 15.41 0.30
N TYR A 19 -1.10 15.49 -0.19
CA TYR A 19 0.04 15.96 0.58
C TYR A 19 -0.15 17.41 1.03
N ARG A 20 -0.48 18.32 0.13
CA ARG A 20 -0.63 19.75 0.46
C ARG A 20 -1.76 20.02 1.45
N ARG A 21 -2.90 19.32 1.32
CA ARG A 21 -4.10 19.59 2.10
C ARG A 21 -4.17 18.81 3.41
N TRP A 22 -3.61 17.59 3.44
CA TRP A 22 -3.74 16.67 4.58
C TRP A 22 -2.40 16.14 5.09
N ASN A 23 -1.26 16.56 4.51
CA ASN A 23 0.09 16.09 4.83
C ASN A 23 0.26 14.57 4.63
N ILE A 24 -0.51 14.00 3.69
CA ILE A 24 -0.50 12.58 3.37
C ILE A 24 0.52 12.34 2.27
N ARG A 25 1.56 11.58 2.58
CA ARG A 25 2.66 11.30 1.65
C ARG A 25 2.32 10.09 0.81
N ASN A 26 2.75 10.13 -0.47
CA ASN A 26 2.77 8.97 -1.36
C ASN A 26 1.45 8.20 -1.43
N LEU A 27 0.31 8.92 -1.43
CA LEU A 27 -1.03 8.31 -1.43
C LEU A 27 -1.24 7.33 -2.59
N VAL A 28 -0.62 7.62 -3.74
CA VAL A 28 -0.96 6.97 -5.00
C VAL A 28 -0.01 5.85 -5.43
N PRO A 29 1.33 5.94 -5.32
CA PRO A 29 2.21 4.89 -5.85
C PRO A 29 1.96 3.51 -5.24
N TYR A 30 1.82 3.39 -3.91
CA TYR A 30 1.73 2.06 -3.27
C TYR A 30 0.39 1.35 -3.50
N PRO A 31 -0.78 1.96 -3.20
CA PRO A 31 -2.04 1.26 -3.37
C PRO A 31 -2.40 1.03 -4.84
N VAL A 32 -1.97 1.89 -5.76
CA VAL A 32 -2.20 1.67 -7.20
C VAL A 32 -1.40 0.46 -7.70
N VAL A 33 -0.11 0.37 -7.38
CA VAL A 33 0.73 -0.77 -7.81
C VAL A 33 0.20 -2.07 -7.21
N GLY A 34 -0.15 -2.06 -5.91
CA GLY A 34 -0.79 -3.19 -5.26
C GLY A 34 -2.09 -3.60 -5.95
N ALA A 35 -2.96 -2.64 -6.26
CA ALA A 35 -4.26 -2.89 -6.88
C ALA A 35 -4.15 -3.47 -8.30
N ILE A 36 -3.27 -2.93 -9.14
CA ILE A 36 -3.05 -3.42 -10.52
C ILE A 36 -2.56 -4.87 -10.48
N TYR A 37 -1.59 -5.17 -9.61
CA TYR A 37 -1.06 -6.53 -9.49
C TYR A 37 -2.09 -7.53 -8.94
N SER A 38 -2.97 -7.06 -8.06
CA SER A 38 -4.02 -7.86 -7.44
C SER A 38 -5.10 -8.32 -8.42
N PHE A 39 -5.26 -7.64 -9.56
CA PHE A 39 -6.29 -8.00 -10.54
C PHE A 39 -6.08 -9.40 -11.12
N GLU A 40 -4.85 -9.72 -11.53
CA GLU A 40 -4.50 -11.06 -12.04
C GLU A 40 -4.29 -12.07 -10.91
N ARG A 41 -4.10 -11.60 -9.68
CA ARG A 41 -3.78 -12.39 -8.49
C ARG A 41 -4.61 -11.93 -7.29
N PRO A 42 -5.91 -12.26 -7.21
CA PRO A 42 -6.81 -11.72 -6.18
C PRO A 42 -6.38 -12.11 -4.75
N ALA A 43 -5.81 -13.31 -4.58
CA ALA A 43 -5.26 -13.75 -3.29
C ALA A 43 -4.11 -12.86 -2.81
N PHE A 44 -3.27 -12.35 -3.72
CA PHE A 44 -2.25 -11.36 -3.37
C PHE A 44 -2.88 -10.08 -2.84
N GLY A 45 -3.95 -9.59 -3.48
CA GLY A 45 -4.60 -8.35 -3.05
C GLY A 45 -5.19 -8.41 -1.65
N ILE A 46 -5.83 -9.53 -1.30
CA ILE A 46 -6.32 -9.77 0.06
C ILE A 46 -5.16 -9.76 1.06
N LEU A 47 -4.09 -10.51 0.76
CA LEU A 47 -2.91 -10.55 1.61
C LEU A 47 -2.20 -9.20 1.70
N PHE A 48 -2.22 -8.40 0.64
CA PHE A 48 -1.57 -7.09 0.59
C PHE A 48 -2.26 -6.11 1.55
N LEU A 49 -3.60 -6.08 1.53
CA LEU A 49 -4.38 -5.28 2.47
C LEU A 49 -4.26 -5.80 3.90
N LEU A 50 -4.29 -7.11 4.12
CA LEU A 50 -4.08 -7.70 5.45
C LEU A 50 -2.69 -7.38 5.99
N SER A 51 -1.65 -7.53 5.17
CA SER A 51 -0.28 -7.17 5.51
C SER A 51 -0.14 -5.71 5.90
N PHE A 52 -0.78 -4.80 5.15
CA PHE A 52 -0.84 -3.38 5.49
C PHE A 52 -1.48 -3.15 6.87
N LEU A 53 -2.68 -3.70 7.12
CA LEU A 53 -3.40 -3.49 8.37
C LEU A 53 -2.66 -4.08 9.58
N ILE A 54 -2.11 -5.29 9.43
CA ILE A 54 -1.31 -5.94 10.48
C ILE A 54 -0.04 -5.12 10.76
N SER A 55 0.66 -4.66 9.71
CA SER A 55 1.86 -3.82 9.87
C SER A 55 1.56 -2.47 10.52
N LEU A 56 0.41 -1.88 10.23
CA LEU A 56 -0.03 -0.64 10.90
C LEU A 56 -0.29 -0.87 12.39
N LEU A 57 -1.06 -1.92 12.72
CA LEU A 57 -1.39 -2.28 14.11
C LEU A 57 -0.14 -2.62 14.93
N VAL A 58 0.76 -3.44 14.38
CA VAL A 58 2.00 -3.84 15.05
C VAL A 58 2.95 -2.65 15.19
N GLY A 59 3.06 -1.80 14.16
CA GLY A 59 3.86 -0.57 14.23
C GLY A 59 3.41 0.33 15.38
N GLU A 60 2.09 0.55 15.50
CA GLU A 60 1.51 1.37 16.57
C GLU A 60 1.72 0.73 17.96
N LEU A 61 1.54 -0.59 18.08
CA LEU A 61 1.78 -1.31 19.32
C LEU A 61 3.24 -1.16 19.78
N ILE A 62 4.18 -1.31 18.85
CA ILE A 62 5.61 -1.25 19.13
C ILE A 62 6.03 0.17 19.50
N PHE A 63 5.52 1.16 18.77
CA PHE A 63 5.74 2.57 19.08
C PHE A 63 5.29 2.91 20.51
N ARG A 64 4.08 2.50 20.89
CA ARG A 64 3.52 2.81 22.22
C ARG A 64 4.20 2.05 23.35
N ARG A 65 4.51 0.76 23.17
CA ARG A 65 5.02 -0.09 24.26
C ARG A 65 6.53 -0.05 24.42
N PHE A 66 7.27 0.01 23.32
CA PHE A 66 8.73 -0.11 23.34
C PHE A 66 9.45 1.20 23.03
N LEU A 67 8.71 2.30 22.81
CA LEU A 67 9.25 3.62 22.48
C LEU A 67 10.23 3.56 21.30
N VAL A 68 9.96 2.68 20.33
CA VAL A 68 10.73 2.55 19.10
C VAL A 68 10.14 3.52 18.07
N TYR A 69 10.97 4.38 17.47
CA TYR A 69 10.52 5.43 16.56
C TYR A 69 11.35 5.52 15.29
N GLY A 70 10.81 6.26 14.32
CA GLY A 70 11.47 6.59 13.05
C GLY A 70 11.84 5.35 12.25
N MET A 71 13.08 5.30 11.76
CA MET A 71 13.55 4.23 10.87
C MET A 71 13.41 2.83 11.46
N ARG A 72 13.42 2.65 12.78
CA ARG A 72 13.28 1.31 13.37
C ARG A 72 11.88 0.73 13.14
N VAL A 73 10.84 1.55 13.28
CA VAL A 73 9.44 1.13 13.01
C VAL A 73 9.28 0.81 11.52
N PHE A 74 9.88 1.61 10.64
CA PHE A 74 9.91 1.35 9.20
C PHE A 74 10.47 -0.04 8.86
N HIS A 75 11.64 -0.40 9.40
CA HIS A 75 12.23 -1.72 9.14
C HIS A 75 11.37 -2.87 9.68
N ILE A 76 10.75 -2.70 10.86
CA ILE A 76 9.88 -3.71 11.43
C ILE A 76 8.65 -3.93 10.54
N GLN A 77 8.01 -2.85 10.06
CA GLN A 77 6.85 -2.94 9.17
C GLN A 77 7.21 -3.56 7.82
N LEU A 78 8.38 -3.24 7.27
CA LEU A 78 8.90 -3.89 6.07
C LEU A 78 9.12 -5.38 6.26
N ILE A 79 9.85 -5.78 7.30
CA ILE A 79 10.15 -7.18 7.60
C ILE A 79 8.84 -7.95 7.84
N LEU A 80 7.91 -7.37 8.59
CA LEU A 80 6.62 -7.99 8.85
C LEU A 80 5.83 -8.19 7.56
N SER A 81 5.76 -7.17 6.70
CA SER A 81 5.05 -7.29 5.42
C SER A 81 5.66 -8.35 4.49
N ALA A 82 7.00 -8.42 4.41
CA ALA A 82 7.71 -9.44 3.64
C ALA A 82 7.46 -10.83 4.22
N THR A 83 7.44 -10.96 5.54
CA THR A 83 7.18 -12.23 6.24
C THR A 83 5.76 -12.73 6.00
N ILE A 84 4.77 -11.84 6.03
CA ILE A 84 3.36 -12.18 5.73
C ILE A 84 3.21 -12.62 4.27
N MET A 85 3.98 -12.03 3.35
CA MET A 85 3.94 -12.38 1.93
C MET A 85 4.75 -13.62 1.55
N LEU A 86 5.69 -14.05 2.40
CA LEU A 86 6.57 -15.17 2.12
C LEU A 86 5.81 -16.49 1.79
N PRO A 87 4.78 -16.91 2.55
CA PRO A 87 4.02 -18.12 2.23
C PRO A 87 3.32 -18.05 0.88
N TYR A 88 2.80 -16.86 0.52
CA TYR A 88 2.18 -16.65 -0.79
C TYR A 88 3.21 -16.75 -1.92
N SER A 89 4.36 -16.08 -1.76
CA SER A 89 5.43 -16.13 -2.75
C SER A 89 5.92 -17.55 -3.02
N ILE A 90 6.08 -18.35 -1.97
CA ILE A 90 6.51 -19.75 -2.10
C ILE A 90 5.44 -20.58 -2.80
N THR A 91 4.17 -20.46 -2.39
CA THR A 91 3.08 -21.28 -2.96
C THR A 91 2.75 -20.89 -4.41
N ALA A 92 2.81 -19.60 -4.75
CA ALA A 92 2.59 -19.10 -6.10
C ALA A 92 3.85 -19.14 -6.98
N SER A 93 5.00 -19.54 -6.45
CA SER A 93 6.32 -19.46 -7.13
C SER A 93 6.60 -18.08 -7.74
N ASP A 94 6.26 -17.03 -6.99
CA ASP A 94 6.28 -15.64 -7.45
C ASP A 94 7.11 -14.78 -6.51
N SER A 95 8.39 -14.60 -6.83
CA SER A 95 9.31 -13.79 -6.02
C SER A 95 8.97 -12.29 -6.03
N LEU A 96 8.29 -11.82 -7.08
CA LEU A 96 7.92 -10.41 -7.22
C LEU A 96 6.85 -10.01 -6.19
N SER A 97 6.01 -10.95 -5.76
CA SER A 97 5.05 -10.74 -4.67
C SER A 97 5.68 -10.33 -3.34
N ILE A 98 6.91 -10.76 -3.03
CA ILE A 98 7.62 -10.32 -1.81
C ILE A 98 7.98 -8.84 -1.94
N LEU A 99 8.57 -8.46 -3.07
CA LEU A 99 8.97 -7.08 -3.33
C LEU A 99 7.75 -6.16 -3.32
N LEU A 100 6.67 -6.52 -4.02
CA LEU A 100 5.42 -5.76 -3.97
C LEU A 100 4.79 -5.78 -2.59
N GLY A 101 4.92 -6.89 -1.86
CA GLY A 101 4.54 -7.03 -0.46
C GLY A 101 5.15 -5.96 0.43
N THR A 102 6.42 -5.60 0.21
CA THR A 102 7.09 -4.54 0.97
C THR A 102 6.44 -3.18 0.84
N LEU A 103 5.73 -2.90 -0.27
CA LEU A 103 4.98 -1.66 -0.45
C LEU A 103 3.82 -1.54 0.55
N SER A 104 3.23 -2.66 0.99
CA SER A 104 2.23 -2.66 2.05
C SER A 104 2.83 -2.24 3.41
N GLY A 105 4.07 -2.64 3.69
CA GLY A 105 4.83 -2.20 4.87
C GLY A 105 5.21 -0.72 4.80
N GLN A 106 5.64 -0.23 3.63
CA GLN A 106 5.90 1.20 3.41
C GLN A 106 4.62 2.03 3.58
N MET A 107 3.50 1.55 3.05
CA MET A 107 2.19 2.18 3.21
C MET A 107 1.77 2.25 4.70
N ALA A 108 2.04 1.19 5.48
CA ALA A 108 1.81 1.17 6.92
C ALA A 108 2.69 2.18 7.67
N TYR A 109 3.95 2.36 7.25
CA TYR A 109 4.84 3.37 7.82
C TYR A 109 4.41 4.80 7.51
N ASP A 110 4.04 5.08 6.25
CA ASP A 110 3.57 6.40 5.85
C ASP A 110 2.25 6.75 6.54
N ALA A 111 1.36 5.77 6.75
CA ALA A 111 0.16 5.97 7.56
C ALA A 111 0.48 6.20 9.05
N HIS A 112 1.36 5.40 9.65
CA HIS A 112 1.75 5.53 11.05
C HIS A 112 2.47 6.84 11.37
N SER A 113 3.33 7.31 10.46
CA SER A 113 4.08 8.57 10.61
C SER A 113 3.27 9.82 10.24
N SER A 114 2.05 9.66 9.72
CA SER A 114 1.16 10.76 9.38
C SER A 114 0.49 11.36 10.61
N ARG A 115 0.19 12.67 10.55
CA ARG A 115 -0.48 13.42 11.63
C ARG A 115 -1.86 12.85 11.96
N ASP A 116 -2.57 12.36 10.96
CA ASP A 116 -3.87 11.70 11.09
C ASP A 116 -3.76 10.29 10.49
N GLN A 117 -3.33 9.34 11.33
CA GLN A 117 -3.04 7.96 10.94
C GLN A 117 -4.28 7.26 10.37
N ALA A 118 -5.42 7.41 11.05
CA ALA A 118 -6.67 6.74 10.69
C ALA A 118 -7.17 7.22 9.33
N ARG A 119 -7.19 8.55 9.11
CA ARG A 119 -7.58 9.12 7.81
C ARG A 119 -6.64 8.69 6.70
N THR A 120 -5.33 8.67 6.97
CA THR A 120 -4.33 8.28 5.97
C THR A 120 -4.48 6.82 5.58
N ALA A 121 -4.66 5.94 6.56
CA ALA A 121 -4.92 4.53 6.32
C ALA A 121 -6.21 4.30 5.51
N LEU A 122 -7.27 5.03 5.86
CA LEU A 122 -8.54 4.97 5.14
C LEU A 122 -8.38 5.41 3.68
N LEU A 123 -7.68 6.52 3.42
CA LEU A 123 -7.44 6.97 2.05
C LEU A 123 -6.59 5.99 1.24
N PHE A 124 -5.61 5.32 1.85
CA PHE A 124 -4.85 4.28 1.17
C PHE A 124 -5.75 3.09 0.76
N VAL A 125 -6.61 2.62 1.66
CA VAL A 125 -7.56 1.54 1.36
C VAL A 125 -8.56 1.97 0.28
N ILE A 126 -9.13 3.17 0.37
CA ILE A 126 -10.04 3.70 -0.65
C ILE A 126 -9.34 3.80 -2.01
N THR A 127 -8.09 4.30 -2.03
CA THR A 127 -7.32 4.43 -3.27
C THR A 127 -7.02 3.06 -3.87
N PHE A 128 -6.68 2.07 -3.06
CA PHE A 128 -6.49 0.69 -3.51
C PHE A 128 -7.76 0.13 -4.15
N LEU A 129 -8.89 0.21 -3.45
CA LEU A 129 -10.17 -0.32 -3.93
C LEU A 129 -10.65 0.40 -5.19
N LEU A 130 -10.55 1.74 -5.23
CA LEU A 130 -10.90 2.53 -6.39
C LEU A 130 -10.03 2.20 -7.60
N SER A 131 -8.72 2.03 -7.38
CA SER A 131 -7.79 1.67 -8.47
C SER A 131 -8.08 0.26 -8.99
N TYR A 132 -8.38 -0.68 -8.09
CA TYR A 132 -8.76 -2.05 -8.45
C TYR A 132 -10.04 -2.08 -9.28
N THR A 133 -11.08 -1.34 -8.87
CA THR A 133 -12.36 -1.28 -9.60
C THR A 133 -12.21 -0.57 -10.94
N LEU A 134 -11.50 0.56 -10.99
CA LEU A 134 -11.25 1.28 -12.24
C LEU A 134 -10.47 0.42 -13.25
N TYR A 135 -9.42 -0.27 -12.80
CA TYR A 135 -8.66 -1.17 -13.66
C TYR A 135 -9.50 -2.37 -14.14
N SER A 136 -10.34 -2.92 -13.26
CA SER A 136 -11.29 -4.00 -13.61
C SER A 136 -12.29 -3.56 -14.66
N LEU A 137 -12.90 -2.37 -14.50
CA LEU A 137 -13.82 -1.80 -15.48
C LEU A 137 -13.13 -1.57 -16.81
N MET A 138 -11.93 -0.96 -16.80
CA MET A 138 -11.16 -0.71 -18.02
C MET A 138 -10.90 -2.00 -18.81
N ARG A 139 -10.57 -3.10 -18.13
CA ARG A 139 -10.35 -4.43 -18.74
C ARG A 139 -11.61 -5.10 -19.26
N LEU A 140 -12.81 -4.73 -18.80
CA LEU A 140 -14.06 -5.26 -19.33
C LEU A 140 -14.47 -4.58 -20.64
N PHE A 141 -14.00 -3.36 -20.90
CA PHE A 141 -14.33 -2.58 -22.09
C PHE A 141 -13.24 -2.62 -23.18
N LEU A 142 -12.12 -3.31 -22.95
CA LEU A 142 -11.00 -3.53 -23.88
C LEU A 142 -10.90 -5.01 -24.24
#